data_AF-A0A7X5DHT5-F1
#
_entry.id   AF-A0A7X5DHT5-F1
#
_cell.length_a   1.000
_cell.length_b   1.000
_cell.length_c   1.000
_cell.angle_alpha   90.00
_cell.angle_beta   90.00
_cell.angle_gamma   90.00
#
_symmetry.space_group_name_H-M   'P 1'
#
loop_
_entity.id
_entity.type
_entity.pdbx_description
1 polymer ?
#
loop_
_entity_poly.entity_id
_entity_poly.type
_entity_poly.pdbx_seq_one_letter_code
_entity_poly.pdbx_strand_id
1 'polypeptide(L)'
;MTKETQRQPQSVEHGIPPVFDGRSEVLVLGTMPSPKSREAGFFYGHPQNRFWRVLAALFDEPVPEGNAERADLLLRHHIALWDVLASCDIEGASDASIRNARPNDLSRILHAAPVRHVFCTGATSARLYGKLCEPVCGIEAQKLPSTSPANAAWSLPRLVEAYRPVAEAVTCFEPPVLDVSAVVALERAIAAAGTPLDRLMRRAGRFLAYEARKMLEGRTAGGNVAAESGAAGADVPPVAVGVAAGSDGSAAADGAGHVGFRREGPVVVFCGNGNNGGDGWVAAEYLDRWGIPARVVTARAPEDLTAEPARS
;
A
#
# COMPACT_ATOMS: atom_id res chain seq x y z
N MET A 1 19.55 -29.75 20.48
CA MET A 1 20.44 -29.66 19.30
C MET A 1 19.59 -29.75 18.04
N THR A 2 19.12 -28.61 17.54
CA THR A 2 18.42 -28.52 16.25
C THR A 2 19.44 -28.72 15.14
N LYS A 3 19.18 -29.66 14.23
CA LYS A 3 19.99 -29.87 13.02
C LYS A 3 20.01 -28.57 12.21
N GLU A 4 21.13 -27.87 12.19
CA GLU A 4 21.42 -26.89 11.15
C GLU A 4 21.45 -27.66 9.83
N THR A 5 20.38 -27.57 9.05
CA THR A 5 20.41 -28.01 7.66
C THR A 5 21.39 -27.10 6.94
N GLN A 6 22.65 -27.52 6.80
CA GLN A 6 23.62 -26.88 5.92
C GLN A 6 22.98 -26.80 4.53
N ARG A 7 22.61 -25.59 4.11
CA ARG A 7 22.02 -25.35 2.80
C ARG A 7 23.17 -25.31 1.80
N GLN A 8 23.16 -26.22 0.83
CA GLN A 8 24.17 -26.21 -0.22
C GLN A 8 24.00 -24.99 -1.14
N PRO A 9 25.09 -24.48 -1.73
CA PRO A 9 25.03 -23.45 -2.75
C PRO A 9 24.20 -23.93 -3.94
N GLN A 10 23.28 -23.10 -4.40
CA GLN A 10 22.50 -23.36 -5.61
C GLN A 10 22.66 -22.19 -6.57
N SER A 11 22.71 -22.49 -7.86
CA SER A 11 22.64 -21.48 -8.91
C SER A 11 21.20 -21.02 -9.08
N VAL A 12 20.96 -19.72 -9.02
CA VAL A 12 19.63 -19.11 -9.06
C VAL A 12 19.58 -18.06 -10.15
N GLU A 13 18.57 -18.18 -11.01
CA GLU A 13 18.14 -17.16 -11.95
C GLU A 13 16.99 -16.33 -11.32
N HIS A 14 16.95 -15.03 -11.63
CA HIS A 14 16.03 -14.10 -10.99
C HIS A 14 14.55 -14.42 -11.29
N GLY A 15 14.21 -14.61 -12.56
CA GLY A 15 12.89 -15.07 -13.04
C GLY A 15 11.72 -14.08 -12.89
N ILE A 16 11.82 -13.04 -12.06
CA ILE A 16 10.77 -12.04 -11.84
C ILE A 16 11.07 -10.78 -12.69
N PRO A 17 10.13 -10.26 -13.50
CA PRO A 17 10.34 -9.03 -14.26
C PRO A 17 10.37 -7.79 -13.34
N PRO A 18 11.03 -6.69 -13.75
CA PRO A 18 10.94 -5.42 -13.02
C PRO A 18 9.52 -4.86 -13.05
N VAL A 19 9.14 -4.15 -11.99
CA VAL A 19 7.92 -3.33 -11.95
C VAL A 19 8.32 -1.90 -12.24
N PHE A 20 7.86 -1.32 -13.35
CA PHE A 20 8.06 0.08 -13.71
C PHE A 20 7.10 0.50 -14.82
N ASP A 21 6.94 1.81 -15.02
CA ASP A 21 6.29 2.42 -16.19
C ASP A 21 7.09 3.65 -16.66
N GLY A 22 6.64 4.29 -17.74
CA GLY A 22 7.32 5.47 -18.32
C GLY A 22 7.33 6.72 -17.43
N ARG A 23 6.70 6.67 -16.25
CA ARG A 23 6.66 7.74 -15.27
C ARG A 23 7.52 7.44 -14.04
N SER A 24 8.24 6.32 -14.02
CA SER A 24 9.06 5.97 -12.86
C SER A 24 10.27 6.91 -12.72
N GLU A 25 10.41 7.55 -11.56
CA GLU A 25 11.44 8.54 -11.25
C GLU A 25 12.52 8.01 -10.30
N VAL A 26 12.16 6.97 -9.53
CA VAL A 26 13.02 6.33 -8.55
C VAL A 26 13.15 4.85 -8.86
N LEU A 27 14.35 4.29 -8.76
CA LEU A 27 14.60 2.85 -8.85
C LEU A 27 15.06 2.30 -7.51
N VAL A 28 14.24 1.42 -6.93
CA VAL A 28 14.59 0.68 -5.71
C VAL A 28 15.09 -0.72 -6.09
N LEU A 29 16.24 -1.11 -5.55
CA LEU A 29 16.93 -2.36 -5.86
C LEU A 29 17.15 -3.21 -4.61
N GLY A 30 16.62 -4.43 -4.62
CA GLY A 30 17.09 -5.50 -3.75
C GLY A 30 18.36 -6.17 -4.28
N THR A 31 18.83 -7.21 -3.59
CA THR A 31 20.02 -7.98 -4.03
C THR A 31 19.63 -9.05 -5.05
N MET A 32 18.76 -9.97 -4.62
CA MET A 32 18.27 -11.14 -5.34
C MET A 32 16.97 -11.57 -4.67
N PRO A 33 15.92 -12.00 -5.40
CA PRO A 33 14.66 -12.37 -4.80
C PRO A 33 14.81 -13.58 -3.89
N SER A 34 14.26 -13.50 -2.67
CA SER A 34 14.25 -14.62 -1.74
C SER A 34 13.47 -15.84 -2.30
N PRO A 35 13.66 -17.06 -1.76
CA PRO A 35 12.85 -18.22 -2.16
C PRO A 35 11.34 -17.94 -2.14
N LYS A 36 10.85 -17.25 -1.09
CA LYS A 36 9.44 -16.84 -0.98
C LYS A 36 9.02 -15.83 -2.03
N SER A 37 9.91 -14.92 -2.42
CA SER A 37 9.64 -13.99 -3.51
C SER A 37 9.52 -14.71 -4.86
N ARG A 38 10.39 -15.71 -5.10
CA ARG A 38 10.35 -16.54 -6.31
C ARG A 38 9.09 -17.42 -6.37
N GLU A 39 8.73 -18.07 -5.26
CA GLU A 39 7.46 -18.82 -5.14
C GLU A 39 6.23 -17.93 -5.43
N ALA A 40 6.25 -16.69 -4.94
CA ALA A 40 5.16 -15.73 -5.13
C ALA A 40 5.17 -15.02 -6.49
N GLY A 41 6.22 -15.20 -7.30
CA GLY A 41 6.44 -14.45 -8.54
C GLY A 41 6.53 -12.93 -8.34
N PHE A 42 6.91 -12.46 -7.14
CA PHE A 42 6.95 -11.03 -6.81
C PHE A 42 7.89 -10.70 -5.65
N PHE A 43 8.33 -9.45 -5.58
CA PHE A 43 9.34 -8.98 -4.61
C PHE A 43 8.85 -9.00 -3.15
N TYR A 44 9.81 -9.19 -2.23
CA TYR A 44 9.60 -9.19 -0.78
C TYR A 44 8.42 -10.07 -0.30
N GLY A 45 8.27 -11.28 -0.86
CA GLY A 45 7.12 -12.17 -0.62
C GLY A 45 7.04 -12.79 0.78
N HIS A 46 8.11 -12.72 1.59
CA HIS A 46 8.11 -13.29 2.95
C HIS A 46 7.20 -12.47 3.90
N PRO A 47 6.24 -13.06 4.64
CA PRO A 47 5.27 -12.31 5.46
C PRO A 47 5.86 -11.41 6.55
N GLN A 48 7.02 -11.80 7.08
CA GLN A 48 7.78 -11.02 8.07
C GLN A 48 8.71 -9.97 7.45
N ASN A 49 8.87 -9.94 6.12
CA ASN A 49 9.56 -8.84 5.47
C ASN A 49 8.74 -7.55 5.65
N ARG A 50 9.45 -6.44 5.90
CA ARG A 50 8.83 -5.17 6.29
C ARG A 50 8.72 -4.17 5.15
N PHE A 51 9.23 -4.48 3.95
CA PHE A 51 9.28 -3.56 2.80
C PHE A 51 7.91 -2.93 2.49
N TRP A 52 6.88 -3.76 2.32
CA TRP A 52 5.54 -3.26 2.01
C TRP A 52 4.90 -2.47 3.15
N ARG A 53 5.23 -2.79 4.42
CA ARG A 53 4.77 -2.01 5.58
C ARG A 53 5.49 -0.66 5.65
N VAL A 54 6.77 -0.62 5.26
CA VAL A 54 7.56 0.62 5.19
C VAL A 54 7.01 1.54 4.11
N LEU A 55 6.80 1.04 2.87
CA LEU A 55 6.24 1.87 1.80
C LEU A 55 4.83 2.35 2.11
N ALA A 56 3.96 1.48 2.66
CA ALA A 56 2.61 1.88 3.04
C ALA A 56 2.62 3.00 4.10
N ALA A 57 3.46 2.89 5.14
CA ALA A 57 3.60 3.94 6.15
C ALA A 57 4.26 5.22 5.60
N LEU A 58 5.16 5.09 4.63
CA LEU A 58 5.85 6.21 4.00
C LEU A 58 4.90 7.12 3.22
N PHE A 59 3.91 6.52 2.55
CA PHE A 59 2.91 7.23 1.74
C PHE A 59 1.55 7.39 2.45
N ASP A 60 1.47 7.07 3.74
CA ASP A 60 0.23 7.14 4.55
C ASP A 60 -0.94 6.35 3.91
N GLU A 61 -0.66 5.12 3.49
CA GLU A 61 -1.62 4.24 2.83
C GLU A 61 -1.81 2.90 3.58
N PRO A 62 -2.92 2.17 3.33
CA PRO A 62 -3.05 0.79 3.76
C PRO A 62 -1.96 -0.11 3.16
N VAL A 63 -1.50 -1.11 3.92
CA VAL A 63 -0.55 -2.11 3.40
C VAL A 63 -1.18 -2.87 2.22
N PRO A 64 -0.51 -2.95 1.05
CA PRO A 64 -1.09 -3.58 -0.14
C PRO A 64 -1.30 -5.09 0.05
N GLU A 65 -2.48 -5.56 -0.36
CA GLU A 65 -2.90 -6.95 -0.35
C GLU A 65 -2.65 -7.58 -1.73
N GLY A 66 -1.65 -8.46 -1.82
CA GLY A 66 -1.29 -9.17 -3.05
C GLY A 66 -0.45 -8.37 -4.04
N ASN A 67 -0.03 -9.03 -5.12
CA ASN A 67 0.96 -8.49 -6.05
C ASN A 67 0.42 -7.34 -6.90
N ALA A 68 -0.85 -7.38 -7.29
CA ALA A 68 -1.47 -6.33 -8.10
C ALA A 68 -1.51 -4.97 -7.37
N GLU A 69 -1.78 -4.98 -6.06
CA GLU A 69 -1.77 -3.76 -5.26
C GLU A 69 -0.38 -3.27 -4.91
N ARG A 70 0.57 -4.20 -4.74
CA ARG A 70 1.98 -3.83 -4.57
C ARG A 70 2.54 -3.14 -5.81
N ALA A 71 2.23 -3.66 -7.00
CA ALA A 71 2.60 -3.00 -8.25
C ALA A 71 1.91 -1.64 -8.39
N ASP A 72 0.61 -1.56 -8.11
CA ASP A 72 -0.16 -0.31 -8.13
C ASP A 72 0.43 0.77 -7.21
N LEU A 73 0.75 0.43 -5.96
CA LEU A 73 1.39 1.33 -5.00
C LEU A 73 2.71 1.88 -5.54
N LEU A 74 3.55 1.02 -6.13
CA LEU A 74 4.81 1.45 -6.72
C LEU A 74 4.60 2.40 -7.89
N LEU A 75 3.74 2.03 -8.85
CA LEU A 75 3.54 2.79 -10.08
C LEU A 75 2.87 4.16 -9.83
N ARG A 76 1.92 4.24 -8.90
CA ARG A 76 1.27 5.52 -8.52
C ARG A 76 2.24 6.49 -7.86
N HIS A 77 3.25 5.98 -7.17
CA HIS A 77 4.30 6.77 -6.53
C HIS A 77 5.57 6.87 -7.36
N HIS A 78 5.51 6.54 -8.67
CA HIS A 78 6.66 6.67 -9.58
C HIS A 78 7.90 5.86 -9.17
N ILE A 79 7.69 4.72 -8.51
CA ILE A 79 8.76 3.83 -8.06
C ILE A 79 8.88 2.64 -9.02
N ALA A 80 10.04 2.50 -9.63
CA ALA A 80 10.49 1.25 -10.23
C ALA A 80 11.08 0.33 -9.15
N LEU A 81 10.78 -0.98 -9.23
CA LEU A 81 11.30 -1.98 -8.30
C LEU A 81 11.91 -3.16 -9.06
N TRP A 82 13.14 -3.52 -8.69
CA TRP A 82 13.78 -4.75 -9.15
C TRP A 82 14.87 -5.22 -8.17
N ASP A 83 15.77 -6.08 -8.63
CA ASP A 83 16.97 -6.49 -7.90
C ASP A 83 18.23 -6.27 -8.77
N VAL A 84 19.38 -6.13 -8.11
CA VAL A 84 20.67 -5.93 -8.76
C VAL A 84 21.08 -7.12 -9.63
N LEU A 85 20.81 -8.35 -9.19
CA LEU A 85 21.34 -9.55 -9.83
C LEU A 85 20.32 -10.25 -10.74
N ALA A 86 20.75 -10.57 -11.97
CA ALA A 86 20.06 -11.49 -12.86
C ALA A 86 20.25 -12.94 -12.42
N SER A 87 21.47 -13.28 -12.00
CA SER A 87 21.79 -14.60 -11.46
C SER A 87 22.99 -14.62 -10.54
N CYS A 88 23.04 -15.63 -9.68
CA CYS A 88 24.16 -15.90 -8.79
C CYS A 88 24.10 -17.31 -8.21
N ASP A 89 25.18 -17.73 -7.58
CA ASP A 89 25.17 -18.87 -6.67
C ASP A 89 24.93 -18.38 -5.24
N ILE A 90 23.96 -18.97 -4.54
CA ILE A 90 23.55 -18.54 -3.19
C ILE A 90 23.12 -19.72 -2.32
N GLU A 91 23.44 -19.66 -1.04
CA GLU A 91 22.95 -20.59 -0.02
C GLU A 91 21.64 -20.07 0.59
N GLY A 92 20.52 -20.67 0.18
CA GLY A 92 19.19 -20.27 0.64
C GLY A 92 18.81 -18.84 0.25
N ALA A 93 18.88 -17.92 1.22
CA ALA A 93 18.60 -16.48 1.06
C ALA A 93 19.70 -15.61 1.71
N SER A 94 20.88 -16.18 1.94
CA SER A 94 21.98 -15.51 2.62
C SER A 94 22.81 -14.69 1.62
N ASP A 95 22.62 -13.38 1.61
CA ASP A 95 23.37 -12.46 0.76
C ASP A 95 24.90 -12.57 0.93
N ALA A 96 25.38 -12.96 2.12
CA ALA A 96 26.81 -13.16 2.39
C ALA A 96 27.42 -14.33 1.60
N SER A 97 26.59 -15.31 1.22
CA SER A 97 27.02 -16.49 0.47
C SER A 97 27.09 -16.26 -1.05
N ILE A 98 26.63 -15.10 -1.55
CA ILE A 98 26.55 -14.83 -2.99
C ILE A 98 27.92 -14.97 -3.67
N ARG A 99 27.99 -15.80 -4.72
CA ARG A 99 29.13 -15.97 -5.63
C ARG A 99 28.65 -15.92 -7.08
N ASN A 100 29.60 -15.79 -8.01
CA ASN A 100 29.34 -15.79 -9.47
C ASN A 100 28.21 -14.82 -9.90
N ALA A 101 28.16 -13.65 -9.24
CA ALA A 101 27.12 -12.66 -9.42
C ALA A 101 27.13 -12.06 -10.84
N ARG A 102 25.97 -12.07 -11.49
CA ARG A 102 25.73 -11.43 -12.79
C ARG A 102 24.63 -10.37 -12.63
N PRO A 103 24.87 -9.11 -13.04
CA PRO A 103 23.88 -8.05 -12.86
C PRO A 103 22.70 -8.21 -13.82
N ASN A 104 21.54 -7.70 -13.42
CA ASN A 104 20.44 -7.41 -14.34
C ASN A 104 20.82 -6.27 -15.29
N ASP A 105 20.26 -6.30 -16.50
CA ASP A 105 20.35 -5.18 -17.44
C ASP A 105 19.35 -4.09 -17.03
N LEU A 106 19.81 -3.13 -16.22
CA LEU A 106 19.00 -2.01 -15.76
C LEU A 106 18.69 -0.99 -16.87
N SER A 107 19.39 -1.04 -18.02
CA SER A 107 19.17 -0.11 -19.12
C SER A 107 17.73 -0.16 -19.66
N ARG A 108 17.08 -1.32 -19.55
CA ARG A 108 15.66 -1.49 -19.90
C ARG A 108 14.71 -0.57 -19.14
N ILE A 109 15.05 -0.21 -17.90
CA ILE A 109 14.27 0.72 -17.08
C ILE A 109 14.73 2.15 -17.38
N LEU A 110 16.05 2.38 -17.36
CA LEU A 110 16.64 3.72 -17.49
C LEU A 110 16.39 4.36 -18.87
N HIS A 111 16.23 3.56 -19.93
CA HIS A 111 15.86 4.08 -21.25
C HIS A 111 14.35 4.36 -21.39
N ALA A 112 13.52 3.73 -20.58
CA ALA A 112 12.07 3.78 -20.72
C ALA A 112 11.40 4.72 -19.71
N ALA A 113 12.11 5.12 -18.65
CA ALA A 113 11.59 5.94 -17.57
C ALA A 113 12.63 6.97 -17.11
N PRO A 114 12.21 8.16 -16.67
CA PRO A 114 13.09 9.24 -16.26
C PRO A 114 13.66 9.05 -14.84
N VAL A 115 14.29 7.91 -14.58
CA VAL A 115 14.86 7.58 -13.26
C VAL A 115 16.02 8.51 -12.94
N ARG A 116 15.96 9.18 -11.79
CA ARG A 116 16.98 10.15 -11.31
C ARG A 116 17.68 9.69 -10.04
N HIS A 117 17.05 8.79 -9.28
CA HIS A 117 17.57 8.29 -8.02
C HIS A 117 17.53 6.76 -7.97
N VAL A 118 18.60 6.17 -7.46
CA VAL A 118 18.69 4.74 -7.20
C VAL A 118 18.84 4.50 -5.70
N PHE A 119 18.03 3.62 -5.14
CA PHE A 119 18.11 3.21 -3.74
C PHE A 119 18.35 1.70 -3.64
N CYS A 120 19.36 1.30 -2.88
CA CYS A 120 19.68 -0.10 -2.66
C CYS A 120 19.24 -0.57 -1.27
N THR A 121 18.38 -1.59 -1.19
CA THR A 121 17.87 -2.12 0.09
C THR A 121 18.87 -3.11 0.71
N GLY A 122 19.77 -2.60 1.55
CA GLY A 122 20.80 -3.39 2.24
C GLY A 122 22.22 -3.15 1.73
N ALA A 123 23.20 -3.59 2.51
CA ALA A 123 24.62 -3.38 2.20
C ALA A 123 25.09 -4.19 0.99
N THR A 124 24.54 -5.39 0.78
CA THR A 124 24.95 -6.26 -0.33
C THR A 124 24.49 -5.73 -1.67
N SER A 125 23.22 -5.31 -1.80
CA SER A 125 22.72 -4.69 -3.03
C SER A 125 23.51 -3.43 -3.37
N ALA A 126 23.75 -2.54 -2.39
CA ALA A 126 24.54 -1.32 -2.62
C ALA A 126 25.97 -1.63 -3.11
N ARG A 127 26.65 -2.59 -2.48
CA ARG A 127 28.01 -3.00 -2.87
C ARG A 127 28.05 -3.61 -4.27
N LEU A 128 27.10 -4.46 -4.61
CA LEU A 128 27.05 -5.12 -5.92
C LEU A 128 26.62 -4.15 -7.01
N TYR A 129 25.67 -3.26 -6.74
CA TYR A 129 25.28 -2.19 -7.64
C TYR A 129 26.47 -1.30 -7.99
N GLY A 130 27.18 -0.77 -6.98
CA GLY A 130 28.33 0.12 -7.20
C GLY A 130 29.45 -0.54 -8.01
N LYS A 131 29.62 -1.87 -7.88
CA LYS A 131 30.61 -2.63 -8.64
C LYS A 131 30.17 -2.98 -10.07
N LEU A 132 28.91 -3.40 -10.24
CA LEU A 132 28.45 -4.09 -11.45
C LEU A 132 27.53 -3.25 -12.33
N CYS A 133 26.76 -2.33 -11.73
CA CYS A 133 25.70 -1.60 -12.42
C CYS A 133 26.01 -0.11 -12.54
N GLU A 134 26.52 0.52 -11.47
CA GLU A 134 26.79 1.97 -11.42
C GLU A 134 27.70 2.47 -12.56
N PRO A 135 28.80 1.79 -12.94
CA PRO A 135 29.65 2.25 -14.05
C PRO A 135 28.92 2.32 -15.40
N VAL A 136 27.84 1.56 -15.57
CA VAL A 136 27.02 1.52 -16.79
C VAL A 136 25.82 2.46 -16.67
N CYS A 137 25.21 2.54 -15.48
CA CYS A 137 24.01 3.34 -15.24
C CYS A 137 24.32 4.82 -15.05
N GLY A 138 25.49 5.18 -14.53
CA GLY A 138 25.91 6.56 -14.29
C GLY A 138 25.19 7.27 -13.13
N ILE A 139 24.43 6.53 -12.31
CA ILE A 139 23.67 7.08 -11.17
C ILE A 139 24.21 6.44 -9.88
N GLU A 140 24.72 7.23 -8.94
CA GLU A 140 25.13 6.74 -7.62
C GLU A 140 23.90 6.26 -6.84
N ALA A 141 24.03 5.12 -6.14
CA ALA A 141 22.94 4.60 -5.33
C ALA A 141 23.04 5.01 -3.85
N GLN A 142 21.92 5.48 -3.29
CA GLN A 142 21.79 5.63 -1.85
C GLN A 142 21.49 4.29 -1.18
N LYS A 143 22.31 3.92 -0.20
CA LYS A 143 22.13 2.70 0.59
C LYS A 143 21.06 2.88 1.67
N LEU A 144 20.05 2.02 1.64
CA LEU A 144 18.99 1.91 2.66
C LEU A 144 19.22 0.69 3.56
N PRO A 145 18.70 0.68 4.81
CA PRO A 145 18.74 -0.51 5.65
C PRO A 145 17.88 -1.64 5.06
N SER A 146 18.28 -2.89 5.30
CA SER A 146 17.50 -4.05 4.84
C SER A 146 16.19 -4.17 5.62
N THR A 147 15.09 -4.45 4.91
CA THR A 147 13.76 -4.70 5.48
C THR A 147 13.51 -6.16 5.85
N SER A 148 14.48 -7.05 5.56
CA SER A 148 14.44 -8.47 5.91
C SER A 148 14.31 -8.67 7.43
N PRO A 149 13.55 -9.66 7.93
CA PRO A 149 13.47 -9.95 9.36
C PRO A 149 14.83 -10.26 10.01
N ALA A 150 15.84 -10.68 9.23
CA ALA A 150 17.20 -10.88 9.71
C ALA A 150 17.84 -9.58 10.24
N ASN A 151 17.40 -8.42 9.77
CA ASN A 151 17.85 -7.12 10.27
C ASN A 151 17.02 -6.68 11.49
N ALA A 152 17.10 -7.43 12.59
CA ALA A 152 16.29 -7.23 13.79
C ALA A 152 16.62 -5.94 14.55
N ALA A 153 17.81 -5.35 14.35
CA ALA A 153 18.23 -4.10 14.98
C ALA A 153 17.42 -2.87 14.53
N TRP A 154 16.68 -2.98 13.43
CA TRP A 154 15.86 -1.90 12.88
C TRP A 154 14.40 -2.14 13.19
N SER A 155 13.79 -1.25 13.97
CA SER A 155 12.34 -1.22 14.18
C SER A 155 11.61 -0.67 12.94
N LEU A 156 10.31 -0.95 12.80
CA LEU A 156 9.53 -0.43 11.69
C LEU A 156 9.58 1.11 11.59
N PRO A 157 9.39 1.89 12.68
CA PRO A 157 9.49 3.36 12.61
C PRO A 157 10.87 3.84 12.12
N ARG A 158 11.96 3.22 12.57
CA ARG A 158 13.31 3.57 12.12
C ARG A 158 13.53 3.24 10.64
N LEU A 159 12.93 2.16 10.14
CA LEU A 159 12.96 1.84 8.72
C LEU A 159 12.19 2.90 7.91
N VAL A 160 11.02 3.32 8.37
CA VAL A 160 10.24 4.38 7.71
C VAL A 160 11.05 5.66 7.60
N GLU A 161 11.66 6.12 8.70
CA GLU A 161 12.52 7.31 8.66
C GLU A 161 13.71 7.16 7.71
N ALA A 162 14.38 6.00 7.71
CA ALA A 162 15.50 5.77 6.80
C ALA A 162 15.09 5.70 5.32
N TYR A 163 13.83 5.36 5.02
CA TYR A 163 13.29 5.29 3.66
C TYR A 163 12.63 6.60 3.22
N ARG A 164 12.54 7.62 4.09
CA ARG A 164 11.97 8.93 3.77
C ARG A 164 12.53 9.57 2.49
N PRO A 165 13.84 9.48 2.18
CA PRO A 165 14.38 9.99 0.92
C PRO A 165 13.76 9.38 -0.35
N VAL A 166 13.16 8.18 -0.27
CA VAL A 166 12.45 7.57 -1.41
C VAL A 166 11.20 8.38 -1.75
N ALA A 167 10.43 8.82 -0.74
CA ALA A 167 9.24 9.64 -0.98
C ALA A 167 9.58 11.07 -1.37
N GLU A 168 10.68 11.62 -0.85
CA GLU A 168 11.16 12.96 -1.21
C GLU A 168 11.70 13.02 -2.66
N ALA A 169 12.11 11.87 -3.21
CA ALA A 169 12.68 11.73 -4.55
C ALA A 169 11.63 11.50 -5.66
N VAL A 170 10.35 11.35 -5.31
CA VAL A 170 9.27 11.15 -6.27
C VAL A 170 8.34 12.36 -6.30
N THR A 171 7.81 12.66 -7.47
CA THR A 171 6.76 13.66 -7.62
C THR A 171 5.49 13.16 -6.93
N CYS A 172 4.92 13.96 -6.02
CA CYS A 172 3.67 13.58 -5.37
C CYS A 172 2.52 13.58 -6.39
N PHE A 173 1.70 12.55 -6.38
CA PHE A 173 0.48 12.53 -7.16
C PHE A 173 -0.57 13.44 -6.52
N GLU A 174 -0.88 14.55 -7.20
CA GLU A 174 -2.01 15.40 -6.85
C GLU A 174 -3.24 14.96 -7.67
N PRO A 175 -4.28 14.39 -7.04
CA PRO A 175 -5.46 13.97 -7.76
C PRO A 175 -6.15 15.18 -8.39
N PRO A 176 -6.45 15.16 -9.70
CA PRO A 176 -7.16 16.25 -10.34
C PRO A 176 -8.59 16.34 -9.81
N VAL A 177 -9.11 17.56 -9.69
CA VAL A 177 -10.55 17.77 -9.51
C VAL A 177 -11.23 17.48 -10.83
N LEU A 178 -12.02 16.42 -10.87
CA LEU A 178 -12.77 16.00 -12.06
C LEU A 178 -14.22 16.44 -11.94
N ASP A 179 -14.77 17.01 -13.01
CA ASP A 179 -16.22 17.17 -13.11
C ASP A 179 -16.91 15.81 -13.31
N VAL A 180 -18.24 15.80 -13.18
CA VAL A 180 -19.05 14.57 -13.30
C VAL A 180 -18.81 13.86 -14.65
N SER A 181 -18.66 14.60 -15.74
CA SER A 181 -18.46 14.02 -17.07
C SER A 181 -17.09 13.35 -17.20
N ALA A 182 -16.06 13.96 -16.62
CA ALA A 182 -14.71 13.43 -16.58
C ALA A 182 -14.63 12.19 -15.69
N VAL A 183 -15.34 12.16 -14.55
CA VAL A 183 -15.46 10.96 -13.71
C VAL A 183 -16.09 9.81 -14.49
N VAL A 184 -17.21 10.05 -15.18
CA VAL A 184 -17.89 9.02 -15.99
C VAL A 184 -16.98 8.51 -17.12
N ALA A 185 -16.25 9.41 -17.78
CA ALA A 185 -15.28 9.02 -18.82
C ALA A 185 -14.15 8.16 -18.25
N LEU A 186 -13.64 8.52 -17.07
CA LEU A 186 -12.60 7.76 -16.37
C LEU A 186 -13.11 6.38 -15.95
N GLU A 187 -14.30 6.28 -15.37
CA GLU A 187 -14.92 5.00 -14.99
C GLU A 187 -15.05 4.07 -16.21
N ARG A 188 -15.49 4.59 -17.36
CA ARG A 188 -15.57 3.83 -18.62
C ARG A 188 -14.20 3.38 -19.11
N ALA A 189 -13.18 4.24 -19.02
CA ALA A 189 -11.82 3.90 -19.41
C ALA A 189 -11.24 2.80 -18.51
N ILE A 190 -11.49 2.86 -17.20
CA ILE A 190 -11.04 1.84 -16.24
C ILE A 190 -11.73 0.49 -16.51
N ALA A 191 -13.05 0.52 -16.78
CA ALA A 191 -13.80 -0.67 -17.16
C ALA A 191 -13.28 -1.28 -18.48
N ALA A 192 -13.01 -0.44 -19.49
CA ALA A 192 -12.44 -0.87 -20.77
C ALA A 192 -11.02 -1.45 -20.62
N ALA A 193 -10.23 -0.94 -19.67
CA ALA A 193 -8.93 -1.50 -19.31
C ALA A 193 -9.03 -2.83 -18.53
N GLY A 194 -10.26 -3.32 -18.27
CA GLY A 194 -10.51 -4.60 -17.62
C GLY A 194 -10.26 -4.61 -16.12
N THR A 195 -10.19 -3.45 -15.46
CA THR A 195 -10.14 -3.38 -14.00
C THR A 195 -11.56 -3.53 -13.45
N PRO A 196 -11.87 -4.60 -12.70
CA PRO A 196 -13.21 -4.82 -12.19
C PRO A 196 -13.65 -3.73 -11.20
N LEU A 197 -14.92 -3.32 -11.25
CA LEU A 197 -15.47 -2.30 -10.36
C LEU A 197 -15.35 -2.69 -8.87
N ASP A 198 -15.52 -3.98 -8.55
CA ASP A 198 -15.34 -4.50 -7.19
C ASP A 198 -13.91 -4.30 -6.67
N ARG A 199 -12.90 -4.35 -7.54
CA ARG A 199 -11.51 -4.04 -7.15
C ARG A 199 -11.35 -2.58 -6.76
N LEU A 200 -11.96 -1.66 -7.51
CA LEU A 200 -11.93 -0.22 -7.18
C LEU A 200 -12.62 0.04 -5.85
N MET A 201 -13.83 -0.51 -5.68
CA MET A 201 -14.62 -0.40 -4.45
C MET A 201 -13.86 -0.95 -3.24
N ARG A 202 -13.19 -2.11 -3.39
CA ARG A 202 -12.40 -2.69 -2.30
C ARG A 202 -11.25 -1.82 -1.87
N ARG A 203 -10.52 -1.25 -2.83
CA ARG A 203 -9.41 -0.33 -2.55
C ARG A 203 -9.88 0.96 -1.88
N ALA A 204 -10.92 1.58 -2.44
CA ALA A 204 -11.52 2.80 -1.89
C ALA A 204 -12.05 2.58 -0.46
N GLY A 205 -12.85 1.53 -0.26
CA GLY A 205 -13.39 1.18 1.05
C GLY A 205 -12.32 0.86 2.10
N ARG A 206 -11.25 0.14 1.72
CA ARG A 206 -10.13 -0.12 2.63
C ARG A 206 -9.41 1.17 3.02
N PHE A 207 -9.23 2.09 2.08
CA PHE A 207 -8.62 3.38 2.35
C PHE A 207 -9.47 4.20 3.32
N LEU A 208 -10.78 4.26 3.10
CA LEU A 208 -11.73 4.90 4.00
C LEU A 208 -11.68 4.32 5.41
N ALA A 209 -11.65 2.99 5.55
CA ALA A 209 -11.50 2.33 6.85
C ALA A 209 -10.16 2.67 7.52
N TYR A 210 -9.07 2.70 6.75
CA TYR A 210 -7.74 3.06 7.22
C TYR A 210 -7.69 4.48 7.78
N GLU A 211 -8.25 5.46 7.07
CA GLU A 211 -8.36 6.84 7.53
C GLU A 211 -9.18 6.93 8.82
N ALA A 212 -10.29 6.21 8.90
CA ALA A 212 -11.12 6.16 10.10
C ALA A 212 -10.33 5.66 11.31
N ARG A 213 -9.61 4.54 11.17
CA ARG A 213 -8.75 3.99 12.22
C ARG A 213 -7.68 4.98 12.64
N LYS A 214 -7.00 5.61 11.69
CA LYS A 214 -5.96 6.62 11.95
C LYS A 214 -6.50 7.80 12.76
N MET A 215 -7.69 8.31 12.42
CA MET A 215 -8.35 9.38 13.16
C MET A 215 -8.67 8.96 14.62
N LEU A 216 -9.07 7.71 14.86
CA LEU A 216 -9.32 7.20 16.21
C LEU A 216 -8.04 7.03 17.03
N GLU A 217 -6.99 6.49 16.42
CA GLU A 217 -5.68 6.33 17.06
C GLU A 217 -5.08 7.69 17.44
N GLY A 218 -5.19 8.69 16.56
CA GLY A 218 -4.76 10.06 16.82
C GLY A 218 -5.51 10.73 17.98
N ARG A 219 -6.82 10.48 18.12
CA ARG A 219 -7.61 10.98 19.26
C ARG A 219 -7.17 10.35 20.58
N THR A 220 -6.85 9.05 20.58
CA THR A 220 -6.35 8.34 21.77
C THR A 220 -4.97 8.85 22.19
N ALA A 221 -4.10 9.16 21.22
CA ALA A 221 -2.77 9.71 21.49
C ALA A 221 -2.79 11.16 22.00
N GLY A 222 -3.73 12.00 21.51
CA GLY A 222 -3.88 13.39 21.93
C GLY A 222 -4.60 13.60 23.27
N GLY A 223 -5.37 12.61 23.74
CA GLY A 223 -6.12 12.68 25.01
C GLY A 223 -5.27 12.56 26.28
N ASN A 224 -3.96 12.34 26.18
CA ASN A 224 -3.07 12.10 27.32
C ASN A 224 -2.28 13.35 27.80
N VAL A 225 -2.67 14.57 27.38
CA VAL A 225 -1.97 15.83 27.74
C VAL A 225 -2.78 16.77 28.66
N ALA A 226 -3.96 16.37 29.15
CA ALA A 226 -4.67 17.17 30.15
C ALA A 226 -5.39 16.28 31.16
N ALA A 227 -4.65 15.76 32.14
CA ALA A 227 -5.21 15.22 33.36
C ALA A 227 -5.07 16.26 34.48
N GLU A 228 -5.83 17.34 34.43
CA GLU A 228 -6.23 18.09 35.62
C GLU A 228 -7.71 18.49 35.54
N SER A 229 -8.43 18.14 36.61
CA SER A 229 -9.75 18.59 37.07
C SER A 229 -11.01 18.40 36.19
N GLY A 230 -11.66 17.25 36.41
CA GLY A 230 -13.08 17.12 36.72
C GLY A 230 -14.11 17.90 35.89
N ALA A 231 -14.66 17.25 34.86
CA ALA A 231 -16.05 17.40 34.43
C ALA A 231 -16.47 16.14 33.63
N ALA A 232 -17.75 15.78 33.74
CA ALA A 232 -18.36 14.59 33.15
C ALA A 232 -18.17 14.49 31.63
N GLY A 233 -18.23 13.24 31.12
CA GLY A 233 -17.94 12.85 29.74
C GLY A 233 -18.48 13.81 28.69
N ALA A 234 -17.56 14.49 28.01
CA ALA A 234 -17.85 15.16 26.75
C ALA A 234 -18.06 14.10 25.68
N ASP A 235 -19.23 14.13 25.05
CA ASP A 235 -19.63 13.28 23.94
C ASP A 235 -18.66 13.52 22.77
N VAL A 236 -17.67 12.64 22.59
CA VAL A 236 -16.70 12.76 21.51
C VAL A 236 -17.44 12.48 20.19
N PRO A 237 -17.55 13.43 19.26
CA PRO A 237 -18.34 13.24 18.05
C PRO A 237 -17.77 12.08 17.23
N PRO A 238 -18.61 11.20 16.66
CA PRO A 238 -18.15 10.04 15.91
C PRO A 238 -17.33 10.46 14.68
N VAL A 239 -16.43 9.58 14.24
CA VAL A 239 -15.74 9.73 12.95
C VAL A 239 -16.72 9.35 11.85
N ALA A 240 -17.08 10.31 10.99
CA ALA A 240 -17.94 10.06 9.84
C ALA A 240 -17.10 9.71 8.60
N VAL A 241 -17.47 8.63 7.90
CA VAL A 241 -16.75 8.14 6.70
C VAL A 241 -17.75 7.85 5.59
N GLY A 242 -17.44 8.31 4.36
CA GLY A 242 -18.28 8.13 3.17
C GLY A 242 -18.56 9.45 2.43
N VAL A 243 -18.91 9.36 1.16
CA VAL A 243 -19.31 10.52 0.34
C VAL A 243 -20.80 10.76 0.53
N ALA A 244 -21.16 11.82 1.28
CA ALA A 244 -22.52 12.35 1.21
C ALA A 244 -22.71 12.98 -0.17
N ALA A 245 -23.52 12.35 -1.02
CA ALA A 245 -23.89 12.94 -2.29
C ALA A 245 -24.51 14.32 -2.03
N GLY A 246 -23.91 15.36 -2.62
CA GLY A 246 -24.46 16.70 -2.56
C GLY A 246 -25.86 16.72 -3.15
N SER A 247 -26.82 17.16 -2.34
CA SER A 247 -27.98 17.89 -2.81
C SER A 247 -28.09 19.13 -1.93
N ASP A 248 -28.25 20.27 -2.59
CA ASP A 248 -28.44 21.59 -2.00
C ASP A 248 -29.45 21.61 -0.85
N GLY A 249 -29.21 22.51 0.10
CA GLY A 249 -30.23 23.27 0.84
C GLY A 249 -31.44 22.52 1.42
N SER A 250 -31.42 22.36 2.75
CA SER A 250 -32.60 22.13 3.60
C SER A 250 -33.55 21.00 3.18
N ALA A 251 -33.35 19.81 3.75
CA ALA A 251 -34.47 18.92 4.00
C ALA A 251 -34.38 18.46 5.46
N ALA A 252 -35.42 18.80 6.19
CA ALA A 252 -35.64 18.47 7.59
C ALA A 252 -35.32 17.00 7.87
N ALA A 253 -34.57 16.80 8.95
CA ALA A 253 -34.42 15.51 9.58
C ALA A 253 -35.77 15.07 10.17
N ASP A 254 -36.66 14.55 9.35
CA ASP A 254 -37.87 13.86 9.80
C ASP A 254 -38.31 12.88 8.71
N GLY A 255 -38.03 11.58 8.91
CA GLY A 255 -38.66 10.52 8.12
C GLY A 255 -37.79 9.38 7.58
N ALA A 256 -36.49 9.31 7.90
CA ALA A 256 -35.71 8.11 7.57
C ALA A 256 -35.95 7.02 8.63
N GLY A 257 -36.69 5.97 8.25
CA GLY A 257 -36.93 4.80 9.10
C GLY A 257 -35.62 4.20 9.61
N HIS A 258 -35.40 4.28 10.92
CA HIS A 258 -34.22 3.75 11.58
C HIS A 258 -34.34 2.23 11.71
N VAL A 259 -33.78 1.47 10.78
CA VAL A 259 -33.52 0.04 10.96
C VAL A 259 -32.04 -0.12 11.31
N GLY A 260 -31.69 0.22 12.54
CA GLY A 260 -30.31 0.24 13.03
C GLY A 260 -29.95 -1.02 13.81
N PHE A 261 -28.88 -1.71 13.39
CA PHE A 261 -28.09 -2.54 14.30
C PHE A 261 -27.46 -1.60 15.35
N ARG A 262 -27.99 -1.59 16.58
CA ARG A 262 -27.38 -0.84 17.68
C ARG A 262 -26.13 -1.55 18.18
N ARG A 263 -24.98 -1.13 17.70
CA ARG A 263 -23.79 -0.94 18.53
C ARG A 263 -23.42 0.53 18.44
N GLU A 264 -23.49 1.25 19.56
CA GLU A 264 -22.82 2.54 19.68
C GLU A 264 -21.33 2.31 19.39
N GLY A 265 -20.82 2.98 18.37
CA GLY A 265 -19.46 2.79 17.88
C GLY A 265 -18.84 4.14 17.53
N PRO A 266 -17.52 4.29 17.68
CA PRO A 266 -16.84 5.56 17.46
C PRO A 266 -16.80 5.99 15.98
N VAL A 267 -17.22 5.12 15.05
CA VAL A 267 -17.27 5.38 13.61
C VAL A 267 -18.71 5.28 13.09
N VAL A 268 -19.09 6.22 12.24
CA VAL A 268 -20.33 6.20 11.46
C VAL A 268 -19.98 6.13 9.98
N VAL A 269 -20.47 5.12 9.28
CA VAL A 269 -20.23 4.92 7.85
C VAL A 269 -21.51 5.19 7.09
N PHE A 270 -21.49 6.15 6.16
CA PHE A 270 -22.62 6.46 5.29
C PHE A 270 -22.47 5.69 3.98
N CYS A 271 -23.35 4.71 3.76
CA CYS A 271 -23.35 3.91 2.54
C CYS A 271 -24.41 4.45 1.56
N GLY A 272 -23.95 4.89 0.39
CA GLY A 272 -24.83 5.31 -0.71
C GLY A 272 -25.42 4.12 -1.48
N ASN A 273 -26.43 4.41 -2.31
CA ASN A 273 -27.11 3.41 -3.15
C ASN A 273 -26.62 3.40 -4.63
N GLY A 274 -25.61 4.21 -4.97
CA GLY A 274 -25.12 4.34 -6.35
C GLY A 274 -24.03 3.33 -6.73
N ASN A 275 -23.54 3.40 -7.97
CA ASN A 275 -22.54 2.47 -8.52
C ASN A 275 -21.19 2.45 -7.75
N ASN A 276 -20.93 3.51 -6.97
CA ASN A 276 -19.77 3.63 -6.07
C ASN A 276 -20.13 3.40 -4.59
N GLY A 277 -21.40 3.19 -4.23
CA GLY A 277 -21.89 3.15 -2.86
C GLY A 277 -21.50 1.91 -2.04
N GLY A 278 -20.85 0.93 -2.67
CA GLY A 278 -20.32 -0.24 -1.96
C GLY A 278 -18.96 -0.03 -1.30
N ASP A 279 -18.25 1.07 -1.57
CA ASP A 279 -17.01 1.38 -0.86
C ASP A 279 -17.24 1.62 0.65
N GLY A 280 -18.35 2.26 1.03
CA GLY A 280 -18.79 2.39 2.43
C GLY A 280 -19.07 1.03 3.07
N TRP A 281 -19.73 0.12 2.34
CA TRP A 281 -19.95 -1.25 2.83
C TRP A 281 -18.64 -1.99 3.02
N VAL A 282 -17.69 -1.86 2.10
CA VAL A 282 -16.36 -2.43 2.25
C VAL A 282 -15.60 -1.78 3.41
N ALA A 283 -15.72 -0.47 3.61
CA ALA A 283 -15.10 0.21 4.74
C ALA A 283 -15.63 -0.37 6.07
N ALA A 284 -16.94 -0.57 6.19
CA ALA A 284 -17.55 -1.22 7.34
C ALA A 284 -17.05 -2.67 7.53
N GLU A 285 -16.90 -3.44 6.45
CA GLU A 285 -16.31 -4.80 6.48
C GLU A 285 -14.89 -4.80 7.06
N TYR A 286 -14.02 -3.88 6.61
CA TYR A 286 -12.66 -3.77 7.13
C TYR A 286 -12.62 -3.31 8.59
N LEU A 287 -13.48 -2.37 8.98
CA LEU A 287 -13.58 -1.91 10.38
C LEU A 287 -13.98 -3.05 11.31
N ASP A 288 -15.00 -3.85 10.95
CA ASP A 288 -15.42 -5.04 11.70
C ASP A 288 -14.29 -6.07 11.81
N ARG A 289 -13.61 -6.37 10.69
CA ARG A 289 -12.42 -7.25 10.67
C ARG A 289 -11.28 -6.76 11.56
N TRP A 290 -11.15 -5.46 11.77
CA TRP A 290 -10.16 -4.86 12.66
C TRP A 290 -10.66 -4.71 14.11
N GLY A 291 -11.88 -5.16 14.39
CA GLY A 291 -12.50 -5.07 15.72
C GLY A 291 -12.91 -3.65 16.10
N ILE A 292 -13.09 -2.74 15.14
CA ILE A 292 -13.51 -1.36 15.35
C ILE A 292 -15.03 -1.28 15.15
N PRO A 293 -15.82 -1.02 16.22
CA PRO A 293 -17.26 -0.91 16.09
C PRO A 293 -17.64 0.27 15.20
N ALA A 294 -18.47 0.01 14.19
CA ALA A 294 -18.98 1.02 13.28
C ALA A 294 -20.51 0.95 13.18
N ARG A 295 -21.15 2.12 13.16
CA ARG A 295 -22.56 2.26 12.81
C ARG A 295 -22.69 2.51 11.32
N VAL A 296 -23.33 1.60 10.60
CA VAL A 296 -23.62 1.76 9.18
C VAL A 296 -24.97 2.46 9.01
N VAL A 297 -25.00 3.52 8.20
CA VAL A 297 -26.21 4.29 7.88
C VAL A 297 -26.47 4.16 6.38
N THR A 298 -27.68 3.76 6.04
CA THR A 298 -28.11 3.48 4.67
C THR A 298 -29.40 4.22 4.38
N ALA A 299 -29.60 4.62 3.12
CA ALA A 299 -30.85 5.28 2.70
C ALA A 299 -32.01 4.29 2.47
N ARG A 300 -31.73 2.98 2.41
CA ARG A 300 -32.71 1.89 2.26
C ARG A 300 -32.52 0.88 3.38
N ALA A 301 -33.61 0.21 3.78
CA ALA A 301 -33.52 -0.87 4.74
C ALA A 301 -32.62 -2.00 4.16
N PRO A 302 -31.86 -2.73 5.00
CA PRO A 302 -31.00 -3.82 4.54
C PRO A 302 -31.73 -4.88 3.72
N GLU A 303 -33.01 -5.12 4.04
CA GLU A 303 -33.89 -6.06 3.33
C GLU A 303 -34.22 -5.62 1.89
N ASP A 304 -34.11 -4.34 1.58
CA ASP A 304 -34.47 -3.74 0.29
C ASP A 304 -33.24 -3.52 -0.63
N LEU A 305 -32.05 -3.90 -0.19
CA LEU A 305 -30.82 -3.78 -0.97
C LEU A 305 -30.75 -4.89 -2.02
N THR A 306 -30.96 -4.52 -3.28
CA THR A 306 -30.75 -5.38 -4.43
C THR A 306 -29.46 -5.00 -5.14
N ALA A 307 -28.55 -5.95 -5.31
CA ALA A 307 -27.35 -5.75 -6.12
C ALA A 307 -27.72 -6.02 -7.58
N GLU A 308 -27.97 -4.97 -8.38
CA GLU A 308 -27.93 -5.13 -9.83
C GLU A 308 -26.46 -5.12 -10.27
N PRO A 309 -25.98 -6.16 -10.98
CA PRO A 309 -24.65 -6.12 -11.56
C PRO A 309 -24.58 -4.94 -12.54
N ALA A 310 -23.49 -4.17 -12.47
CA ALA A 310 -23.22 -3.11 -13.42
C ALA A 310 -23.43 -3.64 -14.84
N ARG A 311 -24.40 -3.06 -15.57
CA ARG A 311 -24.72 -3.50 -16.94
C ARG A 311 -23.44 -3.39 -17.79
N SER A 312 -23.13 -4.50 -18.46
CA SER A 312 -21.98 -4.66 -19.35
C SER A 312 -22.08 -3.78 -20.60
#